data_AF-A0A419SG01-F1
#
_entry.id   AF-A0A419SG01-F1
#
_cell.length_a   1.000
_cell.length_b   1.000
_cell.length_c   1.000
_cell.angle_alpha   90.00
_cell.angle_beta   90.00
_cell.angle_gamma   90.00
#
_symmetry.space_group_name_H-M   'P 1'
#
loop_
_entity.id
_entity.type
_entity.pdbx_description
1 polymer ?
#
loop_
_entity_poly.entity_id
_entity_poly.type
_entity_poly.pdbx_seq_one_letter_code
_entity_poly.pdbx_strand_id
1 'polypeptide(L)'
;MNYFAVGLCLMAITVRIIWPEVNFDEVSLKLLIAAVLILLFPELKEVFSRLKRFKKGEFEIELSEQVSKLAKKTLEVEAHTANHAEISEEIMKRIARASSDPRGILMIISMEIESKLRRLAKKAGILNVSKTSLITILNELTTSGFIPTEVNPIFRQFWSIRNRLAQSYHEELSDAKLYNIADLGIRILKLLPSLDDSREKLDAD
;
A
#
# COMPACT_ATOMS: atom_id res chain seq x y z
N MET A 1 -27.96 5.85 -28.36
CA MET A 1 -27.19 4.60 -28.32
C MET A 1 -27.62 3.68 -27.16
N ASN A 2 -27.91 4.20 -25.97
CA ASN A 2 -28.29 3.37 -24.79
C ASN A 2 -29.57 2.53 -24.99
N TYR A 3 -30.56 3.02 -25.73
CA TYR A 3 -31.83 2.31 -25.95
C TYR A 3 -31.68 0.98 -26.73
N PHE A 4 -30.67 0.86 -27.59
CA PHE A 4 -30.40 -0.37 -28.32
C PHE A 4 -29.89 -1.49 -27.39
N ALA A 5 -28.99 -1.15 -26.45
CA ALA A 5 -28.50 -2.07 -25.43
C ALA A 5 -29.62 -2.52 -24.47
N VAL A 6 -30.50 -1.58 -24.07
CA VAL A 6 -31.68 -1.89 -23.25
C VAL A 6 -32.62 -2.84 -23.98
N GLY A 7 -32.89 -2.60 -25.27
CA GLY A 7 -33.72 -3.46 -26.10
C GLY A 7 -33.17 -4.89 -26.21
N LEU A 8 -31.86 -5.04 -26.40
CA LEU A 8 -31.18 -6.34 -26.42
C LEU A 8 -31.28 -7.07 -25.08
N CYS A 9 -31.08 -6.37 -23.95
CA CYS A 9 -31.20 -6.97 -22.63
C CYS A 9 -32.65 -7.38 -22.30
N LEU A 10 -33.64 -6.57 -22.65
CA LEU A 10 -35.04 -6.92 -22.48
C LEU A 10 -35.43 -8.10 -23.36
N MET A 11 -34.98 -8.13 -24.62
CA MET A 11 -35.19 -9.27 -25.53
C MET A 11 -34.60 -10.56 -24.96
N ALA A 12 -33.39 -10.53 -24.39
CA ALA A 12 -32.78 -11.70 -23.74
C ALA A 12 -33.61 -12.19 -22.53
N ILE A 13 -34.20 -11.29 -21.74
CA ILE A 13 -35.12 -11.64 -20.65
C ILE A 13 -36.39 -12.29 -21.22
N THR A 14 -36.99 -11.71 -22.26
CA THR A 14 -38.22 -12.24 -22.87
C THR A 14 -38.02 -13.61 -23.51
N VAL A 15 -36.90 -13.82 -24.23
CA VAL A 15 -36.54 -15.11 -24.83
C VAL A 15 -36.41 -16.18 -23.75
N ARG A 16 -35.83 -15.87 -22.58
CA ARG A 16 -35.76 -16.82 -21.45
C ARG A 16 -37.14 -17.15 -20.88
N ILE A 17 -38.03 -16.17 -20.73
CA ILE A 17 -39.38 -16.41 -20.23
C ILE A 17 -40.14 -17.37 -21.18
N ILE A 18 -39.89 -17.26 -22.49
CA ILE A 18 -40.52 -18.10 -23.51
C ILE A 18 -39.83 -19.48 -23.64
N TRP A 19 -38.51 -19.56 -23.48
CA TRP A 19 -37.72 -20.80 -23.52
C TRP A 19 -36.97 -21.06 -22.21
N PRO A 20 -37.62 -21.68 -21.21
CA PRO A 20 -37.01 -21.97 -19.92
C PRO A 20 -35.94 -23.09 -19.97
N GLU A 21 -35.84 -23.85 -21.06
CA GLU A 21 -34.80 -24.88 -21.25
C GLU A 21 -33.38 -24.31 -21.44
N VAL A 22 -33.25 -22.99 -21.66
CA VAL A 22 -31.95 -22.31 -21.66
C VAL A 22 -31.43 -22.25 -20.22
N ASN A 23 -30.37 -23.01 -19.92
CA ASN A 23 -29.70 -23.06 -18.61
C ASN A 23 -29.04 -21.72 -18.24
N PHE A 24 -29.86 -20.76 -17.85
CA PHE A 24 -29.41 -19.43 -17.47
C PHE A 24 -29.44 -19.33 -15.95
N ASP A 25 -28.25 -19.29 -15.35
CA ASP A 25 -28.07 -19.29 -13.91
C ASP A 25 -28.86 -18.14 -13.23
N GLU A 26 -29.30 -18.35 -12.00
CA GLU A 26 -30.07 -17.39 -11.21
C GLU A 26 -29.25 -16.13 -10.95
N VAL A 27 -27.93 -16.28 -10.75
CA VAL A 27 -26.98 -15.17 -10.60
C VAL A 27 -26.95 -14.33 -11.88
N SER A 28 -26.87 -14.97 -13.04
CA SER A 28 -26.86 -14.29 -14.35
C SER A 28 -28.16 -13.52 -14.61
N LEU A 29 -29.31 -14.05 -14.16
CA LEU A 29 -30.59 -13.33 -14.27
C LEU A 29 -30.61 -12.07 -13.42
N LYS A 30 -30.18 -12.18 -12.16
CA LYS A 30 -30.11 -11.06 -11.23
C LYS A 30 -29.19 -9.97 -11.75
N LEU A 31 -28.04 -10.34 -12.33
CA LEU A 31 -27.10 -9.41 -12.96
C LEU A 31 -27.69 -8.74 -14.20
N LEU A 32 -28.43 -9.48 -15.04
CA LEU A 32 -29.08 -8.93 -16.24
C LEU A 32 -30.18 -7.92 -15.87
N ILE A 33 -31.02 -8.23 -14.88
CA ILE A 33 -32.04 -7.31 -14.37
C ILE A 33 -31.38 -6.07 -13.77
N ALA A 34 -30.33 -6.22 -12.97
CA ALA A 34 -29.57 -5.10 -12.42
C ALA A 34 -28.96 -4.21 -13.52
N ALA A 35 -28.41 -4.80 -14.58
CA ALA A 35 -27.87 -4.07 -15.72
C ALA A 35 -28.94 -3.27 -16.47
N VAL A 36 -30.12 -3.85 -16.69
CA VAL A 36 -31.27 -3.16 -17.30
C VAL A 36 -31.74 -1.99 -16.44
N LEU A 37 -31.84 -2.17 -15.12
CA LEU A 37 -32.21 -1.10 -14.19
C LEU A 37 -31.19 0.04 -14.22
N ILE A 38 -29.88 -0.25 -14.20
CA ILE A 38 -28.82 0.77 -14.29
C ILE A 38 -28.89 1.56 -15.61
N LEU A 39 -29.26 0.90 -16.72
CA LEU A 39 -29.39 1.55 -18.02
C LEU A 39 -30.68 2.39 -18.15
N LEU A 40 -31.79 1.94 -17.57
CA LEU A 40 -33.08 2.64 -17.59
C LEU A 40 -33.10 3.86 -16.68
N PHE A 41 -32.44 3.77 -15.53
CA PHE A 41 -32.40 4.83 -14.53
C PHE A 41 -31.01 5.46 -14.50
N PRO A 42 -30.71 6.46 -15.35
CA PRO A 42 -29.41 7.13 -15.36
C PRO A 42 -29.09 7.79 -14.01
N GLU A 43 -30.10 8.12 -13.20
CA GLU A 43 -29.93 8.59 -11.81
C GLU A 43 -29.24 7.56 -10.92
N LEU A 44 -29.41 6.24 -11.17
CA LEU A 44 -28.67 5.21 -10.44
C LEU A 44 -27.17 5.32 -10.70
N LYS A 45 -26.76 5.74 -11.91
CA LYS A 45 -25.36 6.03 -12.23
C LYS A 45 -24.82 7.16 -11.35
N GLU A 46 -25.64 8.18 -11.08
CA GLU A 46 -25.28 9.24 -10.14
C GLU A 46 -25.17 8.69 -8.71
N VAL A 47 -26.11 7.86 -8.26
CA VAL A 47 -26.05 7.23 -6.93
C VAL A 47 -24.79 6.37 -6.78
N PHE A 48 -24.43 5.55 -7.78
CA PHE A 48 -23.18 4.79 -7.80
C PHE A 48 -21.95 5.70 -7.77
N SER A 49 -21.99 6.85 -8.47
CA SER A 49 -20.91 7.83 -8.42
C SER A 49 -20.77 8.47 -7.04
N ARG A 50 -21.89 8.77 -6.35
CA ARG A 50 -21.92 9.28 -4.97
C ARG A 50 -21.41 8.23 -3.99
N LEU A 51 -21.80 6.97 -4.16
CA LEU A 51 -21.30 5.85 -3.36
C LEU A 51 -19.77 5.68 -3.50
N LYS A 52 -19.25 5.83 -4.73
CA LYS A 52 -17.81 5.80 -5.01
C LYS A 52 -17.08 6.98 -4.36
N ARG A 53 -17.67 8.18 -4.37
CA ARG A 53 -17.14 9.37 -3.66
C ARG A 53 -17.12 9.18 -2.15
N PHE A 54 -18.16 8.57 -1.57
CA PHE A 54 -18.22 8.26 -0.15
C PHE A 54 -17.10 7.29 0.26
N LYS A 55 -16.91 6.19 -0.48
CA LYS A 55 -15.81 5.24 -0.26
C LYS A 55 -14.43 5.90 -0.38
N LYS A 56 -14.24 6.80 -1.35
CA LYS A 56 -12.99 7.57 -1.49
C LYS A 56 -12.73 8.44 -0.25
N GLY A 57 -13.76 9.11 0.27
CA GLY A 57 -13.67 9.91 1.49
C GLY A 57 -13.30 9.07 2.72
N GLU A 58 -13.96 7.91 2.88
CA GLU A 58 -13.66 6.99 3.99
C GLU A 58 -12.22 6.46 3.93
N PHE A 59 -11.75 6.08 2.73
CA PHE A 59 -10.35 5.69 2.53
C PHE A 59 -9.37 6.81 2.87
N GLU A 60 -9.63 8.04 2.41
CA GLU A 60 -8.75 9.18 2.70
C GLU A 60 -8.67 9.48 4.20
N ILE A 61 -9.80 9.42 4.91
CA ILE A 61 -9.87 9.62 6.36
C ILE A 61 -9.06 8.54 7.08
N GLU A 62 -9.33 7.26 6.78
CA GLU A 62 -8.65 6.13 7.41
C GLU A 62 -7.13 6.18 7.15
N LEU A 63 -6.73 6.47 5.91
CA LEU A 63 -5.33 6.63 5.55
C LEU A 63 -4.70 7.81 6.30
N SER A 64 -5.43 8.92 6.46
CA SER A 64 -4.92 10.08 7.20
C SER A 64 -4.64 9.74 8.66
N GLU A 65 -5.53 8.98 9.28
CA GLU A 65 -5.37 8.52 10.65
C GLU A 65 -4.17 7.56 10.77
N GLN A 66 -4.01 6.64 9.81
CA GLN A 66 -2.87 5.72 9.78
C GLN A 66 -1.53 6.46 9.60
N VAL A 67 -1.49 7.48 8.73
CA VAL A 67 -0.30 8.32 8.52
C VAL A 67 0.02 9.15 9.76
N SER A 68 -0.99 9.74 10.40
CA SER A 68 -0.79 10.48 11.65
C SER A 68 -0.27 9.59 12.78
N LYS A 69 -0.84 8.39 12.94
CA LYS A 69 -0.36 7.38 13.91
C LYS A 69 1.08 6.97 13.61
N LEU A 70 1.43 6.77 12.33
CA LEU A 70 2.78 6.42 11.92
C LEU A 70 3.76 7.56 12.25
N ALA A 71 3.41 8.79 11.93
CA ALA A 71 4.22 9.97 12.22
C ALA A 71 4.52 10.09 13.73
N LYS A 72 3.48 9.96 14.57
CA LYS A 72 3.63 10.02 16.02
C LYS A 72 4.60 8.95 16.55
N LYS A 73 4.40 7.68 16.15
CA LYS A 73 5.29 6.58 16.57
C LYS A 73 6.72 6.76 16.07
N THR A 74 6.89 7.26 14.85
CA THR A 74 8.21 7.51 14.28
C THR A 74 8.95 8.56 15.09
N LEU A 75 8.30 9.67 15.42
CA LEU A 75 8.87 10.72 16.29
C LEU A 75 9.22 10.21 17.68
N GLU A 76 8.36 9.39 18.27
CA GLU A 76 8.63 8.77 19.58
C GLU A 76 9.90 7.90 19.52
N VAL A 77 10.09 7.10 18.47
CA VAL A 77 11.28 6.25 18.33
C VAL A 77 12.52 7.05 17.96
N GLU A 78 12.41 8.07 17.09
CA GLU A 78 13.49 8.99 16.77
C GLU A 78 14.04 9.68 18.03
N ALA A 79 13.17 10.09 18.96
CA ALA A 79 13.58 10.74 20.21
C ALA A 79 14.42 9.83 21.14
N HIS A 80 14.23 8.51 21.05
CA HIS A 80 14.93 7.53 21.90
C HIS A 80 16.08 6.82 21.17
N THR A 81 16.22 7.02 19.86
CA THR A 81 17.24 6.34 19.05
C THR A 81 18.39 7.30 18.75
N ALA A 82 19.54 7.09 19.37
CA ALA A 82 20.74 7.89 19.09
C ALA A 82 21.31 7.65 17.69
N ASN A 83 21.05 6.49 17.10
CA ASN A 83 21.60 6.09 15.80
C ASN A 83 20.68 6.51 14.65
N HIS A 84 21.05 7.61 14.00
CA HIS A 84 20.48 8.01 12.72
C HIS A 84 21.48 7.62 11.62
N ALA A 85 21.18 6.56 10.88
CA ALA A 85 22.01 6.20 9.75
C ALA A 85 21.94 7.30 8.69
N GLU A 86 23.11 7.72 8.19
CA GLU A 86 23.18 8.67 7.08
C GLU A 86 22.63 8.03 5.80
N ILE A 87 21.83 8.79 5.06
CA ILE A 87 21.31 8.34 3.77
C ILE A 87 22.35 8.67 2.71
N SER A 88 22.75 7.69 1.90
CA SER A 88 23.76 7.91 0.87
C SER A 88 23.33 8.99 -0.12
N GLU A 89 24.28 9.78 -0.59
CA GLU A 89 24.02 10.79 -1.62
C GLU A 89 23.39 10.20 -2.88
N GLU A 90 23.70 8.94 -3.21
CA GLU A 90 23.13 8.26 -4.37
C GLU A 90 21.62 8.07 -4.21
N ILE A 91 21.15 7.68 -3.02
CA ILE A 91 19.72 7.55 -2.72
C ILE A 91 19.06 8.92 -2.84
N MET A 92 19.67 9.97 -2.29
CA MET A 92 19.15 11.34 -2.38
C MET A 92 19.08 11.83 -3.83
N LYS A 93 20.08 11.52 -4.67
CA LYS A 93 20.07 11.82 -6.11
C LYS A 93 18.95 11.07 -6.83
N ARG A 94 18.70 9.80 -6.48
CA ARG A 94 17.58 9.01 -7.05
C ARG A 94 16.22 9.60 -6.66
N ILE A 95 16.06 10.01 -5.41
CA ILE A 95 14.84 10.69 -4.92
C ILE A 95 14.66 12.02 -5.66
N ALA A 96 15.71 12.83 -5.79
CA ALA A 96 15.66 14.12 -6.47
C ALA A 96 15.27 13.98 -7.96
N ARG A 97 15.73 12.94 -8.65
CA ARG A 97 15.31 12.68 -10.05
C ARG A 97 13.83 12.30 -10.17
N ALA A 98 13.25 11.72 -9.12
CA ALA A 98 11.84 11.38 -9.05
C ALA A 98 10.98 12.50 -8.45
N SER A 99 11.53 13.72 -8.27
CA SER A 99 10.88 14.81 -7.54
C SER A 99 9.49 15.18 -8.08
N SER A 100 9.24 14.94 -9.38
CA SER A 100 7.95 15.21 -10.04
C SER A 100 6.90 14.10 -9.87
N ASP A 101 7.26 12.95 -9.30
CA ASP A 101 6.35 11.82 -9.07
C ASP A 101 6.45 11.35 -7.61
N PRO A 102 5.55 11.81 -6.71
CA PRO A 102 5.52 11.41 -5.31
C PRO A 102 5.37 9.90 -5.10
N ARG A 103 4.67 9.20 -6.01
CA ARG A 103 4.51 7.74 -5.94
C ARG A 103 5.82 7.04 -6.30
N GLY A 104 6.50 7.55 -7.32
CA GLY A 104 7.86 7.13 -7.70
C GLY A 104 8.85 7.26 -6.54
N ILE A 105 8.83 8.39 -5.84
CA ILE A 105 9.66 8.62 -4.64
C ILE A 105 9.37 7.56 -3.57
N LEU A 106 8.09 7.35 -3.23
CA LEU A 106 7.69 6.36 -2.23
C LEU A 106 8.15 4.94 -2.61
N MET A 107 8.09 4.58 -3.89
CA MET A 107 8.55 3.28 -4.38
C MET A 107 10.07 3.13 -4.24
N ILE A 108 10.84 4.17 -4.61
CA ILE A 108 12.31 4.18 -4.44
C ILE A 108 12.69 3.98 -2.97
N ILE A 109 12.04 4.72 -2.06
CA ILE A 109 12.26 4.59 -0.61
C ILE A 109 11.93 3.18 -0.13
N SER A 110 10.78 2.64 -0.55
CA SER A 110 10.35 1.29 -0.17
C SER A 110 11.37 0.22 -0.60
N MET A 111 11.88 0.34 -1.82
CA MET A 111 12.91 -0.55 -2.35
C MET A 111 14.22 -0.44 -1.56
N GLU A 112 14.60 0.77 -1.14
CA GLU A 112 15.82 0.97 -0.37
C GLU A 112 15.72 0.38 1.04
N ILE A 113 14.57 0.58 1.71
CA ILE A 113 14.29 -0.06 3.02
C ILE A 113 14.36 -1.57 2.89
N GLU A 114 13.69 -2.15 1.88
CA GLU A 114 13.74 -3.59 1.59
C GLU A 114 15.18 -4.07 1.36
N SER A 115 15.93 -3.37 0.50
CA SER A 115 17.32 -3.71 0.20
C SER A 115 18.20 -3.66 1.45
N LYS A 116 18.01 -2.65 2.32
CA LYS A 116 18.75 -2.51 3.58
C LYS A 116 18.42 -3.62 4.56
N LEU A 117 17.14 -3.95 4.76
CA LEU A 117 16.71 -5.08 5.60
C LEU A 117 17.28 -6.41 5.10
N ARG A 118 17.26 -6.67 3.79
CA ARG A 118 17.84 -7.89 3.22
C ARG A 118 19.36 -7.95 3.39
N ARG A 119 20.06 -6.81 3.29
CA ARG A 119 21.51 -6.76 3.54
C ARG A 119 21.84 -7.01 5.02
N LEU A 120 21.08 -6.41 5.95
CA LEU A 120 21.19 -6.69 7.38
C LEU A 120 20.92 -8.16 7.69
N ALA A 121 19.89 -8.76 7.08
CA ALA A 121 19.58 -10.17 7.26
C ALA A 121 20.71 -11.10 6.83
N LYS A 122 21.32 -10.82 5.66
CA LYS A 122 22.49 -11.55 5.19
C LYS A 122 23.66 -11.43 6.17
N LYS A 123 23.91 -10.22 6.71
CA LYS A 123 24.96 -9.98 7.71
C LYS A 123 24.70 -10.71 9.02
N ALA A 124 23.44 -10.83 9.43
CA ALA A 124 22.99 -11.59 10.59
C ALA A 124 23.02 -13.12 10.39
N GLY A 125 23.46 -13.61 9.22
CA GLY A 125 23.52 -15.04 8.93
C GLY A 125 22.16 -15.68 8.63
N ILE A 126 21.11 -14.89 8.39
CA ILE A 126 19.79 -15.40 8.01
C ILE A 126 19.90 -16.09 6.64
N LEU A 127 19.54 -17.37 6.59
CA LEU A 127 19.58 -18.15 5.35
C LEU A 127 18.38 -17.84 4.46
N ASN A 128 18.52 -18.07 3.15
CA ASN A 128 17.44 -17.94 2.16
C ASN A 128 16.74 -16.56 2.11
N VAL A 129 17.45 -15.48 2.44
CA VAL A 129 16.92 -14.10 2.48
C VAL A 129 16.10 -13.73 1.24
N SER A 130 16.42 -14.20 0.03
CA SER A 130 15.67 -13.88 -1.19
C SER A 130 14.25 -14.47 -1.23
N LYS A 131 14.03 -15.62 -0.58
CA LYS A 131 12.74 -16.33 -0.54
C LYS A 131 11.94 -15.96 0.71
N THR A 132 12.59 -15.43 1.74
CA THR A 132 11.95 -15.03 2.99
C THR A 132 11.19 -13.71 2.83
N SER A 133 9.99 -13.65 3.41
CA SER A 133 9.18 -12.43 3.43
C SER A 133 9.88 -11.32 4.24
N LEU A 134 9.67 -10.06 3.86
CA LEU A 134 10.27 -8.93 4.60
C LEU A 134 9.80 -8.85 6.05
N ILE A 135 8.56 -9.25 6.31
CA ILE A 135 8.00 -9.26 7.66
C ILE A 135 8.69 -10.31 8.53
N THR A 136 8.99 -11.47 7.96
CA THR A 136 9.78 -12.53 8.63
C THR A 136 11.20 -12.06 8.88
N ILE A 137 11.86 -11.47 7.87
CA ILE A 137 13.21 -10.90 8.00
C ILE A 137 13.26 -9.85 9.13
N LEU A 138 12.30 -8.93 9.16
CA LEU A 138 12.22 -7.89 10.18
C LEU A 138 12.07 -8.49 11.58
N ASN A 139 11.20 -9.51 11.73
CA ASN A 139 11.02 -10.19 13.01
C ASN A 139 12.31 -10.87 13.47
N GLU A 140 12.99 -11.60 12.59
CA GLU A 140 14.26 -12.25 12.91
C GLU A 140 15.32 -11.22 13.31
N LEU A 141 15.48 -10.14 12.53
CA LEU A 141 16.39 -9.05 12.86
C LEU A 141 16.07 -8.35 14.19
N THR A 142 14.79 -8.27 14.54
CA THR A 142 14.34 -7.72 15.83
C THR A 142 14.68 -8.67 16.98
N THR A 143 14.35 -9.95 16.83
CA THR A 143 14.61 -10.98 17.85
C THR A 143 16.11 -11.17 18.09
N SER A 144 16.92 -11.07 17.04
CA SER A 144 18.38 -11.14 17.12
C SER A 144 19.04 -9.84 17.58
N GLY A 145 18.28 -8.80 17.94
CA GLY A 145 18.83 -7.54 18.48
C GLY A 145 19.52 -6.63 17.44
N PHE A 146 19.50 -7.00 16.15
CA PHE A 146 20.09 -6.17 15.09
C PHE A 146 19.27 -4.90 14.84
N ILE A 147 17.96 -4.94 15.08
CA ILE A 147 17.06 -3.80 14.93
C ILE A 147 16.31 -3.59 16.25
N PRO A 148 16.18 -2.35 16.75
CA PRO A 148 15.37 -2.07 17.94
C PRO A 148 13.92 -2.53 17.77
N THR A 149 13.36 -3.11 18.83
CA THR A 149 12.01 -3.70 18.81
C THR A 149 10.90 -2.71 18.44
N GLU A 150 11.15 -1.44 18.71
CA GLU A 150 10.27 -0.30 18.48
C GLU A 150 10.14 0.05 16.99
N VAL A 151 11.14 -0.31 16.17
CA VAL A 151 11.14 -0.07 14.72
C VAL A 151 10.16 -1.01 14.00
N ASN A 152 9.96 -2.22 14.54
CA ASN A 152 9.11 -3.24 13.94
C ASN A 152 7.65 -2.78 13.69
N PRO A 153 6.91 -2.24 14.69
CA PRO A 153 5.55 -1.76 14.46
C PRO A 153 5.48 -0.57 13.50
N ILE A 154 6.50 0.30 13.46
CA ILE A 154 6.58 1.45 12.54
C ILE A 154 6.73 0.96 11.11
N PHE A 155 7.68 0.05 10.85
CA PHE A 155 7.88 -0.52 9.52
C PHE A 155 6.61 -1.23 9.04
N ARG A 156 5.97 -2.06 9.87
CA ARG A 156 4.74 -2.77 9.51
C ARG A 156 3.63 -1.83 9.08
N GLN A 157 3.46 -0.73 9.82
CA GLN A 157 2.46 0.27 9.53
C GLN A 157 2.77 1.02 8.23
N PHE A 158 4.03 1.41 8.01
CA PHE A 158 4.48 1.98 6.73
C PHE A 158 4.25 1.02 5.56
N TRP A 159 4.62 -0.25 5.71
CA TRP A 159 4.47 -1.27 4.67
C TRP A 159 2.99 -1.51 4.32
N SER A 160 2.12 -1.51 5.33
CA SER A 160 0.67 -1.57 5.15
C SER A 160 0.14 -0.37 4.34
N ILE A 161 0.50 0.85 4.74
CA ILE A 161 0.14 2.09 4.03
C ILE A 161 0.59 2.02 2.57
N ARG A 162 1.86 1.67 2.33
CA ARG A 162 2.43 1.54 0.99
C ARG A 162 1.69 0.49 0.15
N ASN A 163 1.37 -0.67 0.72
CA ASN A 163 0.64 -1.72 0.00
C ASN A 163 -0.78 -1.27 -0.37
N ARG A 164 -1.47 -0.55 0.52
CA ARG A 164 -2.77 0.06 0.22
C ARG A 164 -2.65 1.05 -0.94
N LEU A 165 -1.65 1.93 -0.91
CA LEU A 165 -1.39 2.89 -2.00
C LEU A 165 -1.10 2.22 -3.35
N ALA A 166 -0.39 1.10 -3.34
CA ALA A 166 -0.12 0.33 -4.55
C ALA A 166 -1.39 -0.30 -5.13
N GLN A 167 -2.32 -0.73 -4.28
CA GLN A 167 -3.62 -1.29 -4.68
C GLN A 167 -4.61 -0.21 -5.11
N SER A 168 -4.57 0.98 -4.50
CA SER A 168 -5.45 2.10 -4.80
C SER A 168 -4.95 3.00 -5.93
N TYR A 169 -4.28 2.42 -6.95
CA TYR A 169 -3.65 3.17 -8.05
C TYR A 169 -4.60 4.16 -8.75
N HIS A 170 -5.92 3.88 -8.75
CA HIS A 170 -6.98 4.70 -9.33
C HIS A 170 -7.55 5.78 -8.39
N GLU A 171 -7.15 5.82 -7.13
CA GLU A 171 -7.57 6.83 -6.18
C GLU A 171 -6.60 8.00 -6.20
N GLU A 172 -7.11 9.18 -6.56
CA GLU A 172 -6.34 10.43 -6.52
C GLU A 172 -6.18 10.85 -5.06
N LEU A 173 -5.02 10.58 -4.49
CA LEU A 173 -4.53 11.20 -3.26
C LEU A 173 -3.81 12.48 -3.60
N SER A 174 -3.83 13.45 -2.68
CA SER A 174 -3.05 14.67 -2.85
C SER A 174 -1.55 14.38 -2.81
N ASP A 175 -0.79 15.05 -3.67
CA ASP A 175 0.68 14.95 -3.70
C ASP A 175 1.29 15.29 -2.35
N ALA A 176 0.76 16.29 -1.65
CA ALA A 176 1.18 16.65 -0.30
C ALA A 176 1.13 15.45 0.67
N LYS A 177 0.09 14.61 0.57
CA LYS A 177 -0.05 13.42 1.42
C LYS A 177 0.95 12.34 1.02
N LEU A 178 1.20 12.16 -0.27
CA LEU A 178 2.21 11.22 -0.76
C LEU A 178 3.63 11.64 -0.34
N TYR A 179 3.96 12.94 -0.41
CA TYR A 179 5.22 13.46 0.10
C TYR A 179 5.36 13.26 1.61
N ASN A 180 4.29 13.47 2.40
CA ASN A 180 4.32 13.19 3.84
C ASN A 180 4.63 11.71 4.13
N ILE A 181 4.04 10.79 3.37
CA ILE A 181 4.31 9.34 3.52
C ILE A 181 5.74 9.01 3.10
N ALA A 182 6.24 9.64 2.03
CA ALA A 182 7.62 9.51 1.61
C ALA A 182 8.60 10.01 2.70
N ASP A 183 8.35 11.17 3.32
CA ASP A 183 9.16 11.68 4.44
C ASP A 183 9.21 10.67 5.60
N LEU A 184 8.07 10.09 5.97
CA LEU A 184 8.03 9.02 6.98
C LEU A 184 8.86 7.79 6.57
N GLY A 185 8.82 7.41 5.28
CA GLY A 185 9.67 6.34 4.77
C GLY A 185 11.17 6.67 4.87
N ILE A 186 11.57 7.91 4.59
CA ILE A 186 12.95 8.39 4.75
C ILE A 186 13.38 8.29 6.22
N ARG A 187 12.53 8.74 7.15
CA ARG A 187 12.78 8.64 8.60
C ARG A 187 12.97 7.19 9.04
N ILE A 188 12.08 6.30 8.62
CA ILE A 188 12.20 4.86 8.90
C ILE A 188 13.52 4.29 8.36
N LEU A 189 13.94 4.71 7.16
CA LEU A 189 15.21 4.28 6.58
C LEU A 189 16.43 4.72 7.44
N LYS A 190 16.36 5.89 8.08
CA LYS A 190 17.37 6.40 9.03
C LYS A 190 17.39 5.64 10.35
N LEU A 191 16.24 5.16 10.82
CA LEU A 191 16.13 4.32 12.03
C LEU A 191 16.75 2.93 11.85
N LEU A 192 16.93 2.48 10.60
CA LEU A 192 17.63 1.22 10.35
C LEU A 192 19.15 1.40 10.56
N PRO A 193 19.83 0.46 11.26
CA PRO A 193 21.27 0.52 11.48
C PRO A 193 22.06 0.63 10.18
N SER A 194 23.21 1.30 10.23
CA SER A 194 24.16 1.23 9.12
C SER A 194 24.72 -0.20 9.00
N LEU A 195 25.21 -0.53 7.80
CA LEU A 195 25.86 -1.83 7.58
C LEU A 195 27.20 -1.93 8.31
N ASP A 196 27.77 -0.83 8.77
CA ASP A 196 29.06 -0.79 9.46
C ASP A 196 28.87 -0.90 10.99
N ASP A 197 27.88 -0.23 11.58
CA ASP A 197 27.63 -0.21 13.05
C ASP A 197 27.30 -1.57 13.66
N SER A 198 26.76 -2.49 12.86
CA SER A 198 26.27 -3.78 13.35
C SER A 198 27.38 -4.83 13.61
N ARG A 199 28.66 -4.43 13.59
CA ARG A 199 29.79 -5.26 14.04
C ARG A 199 30.13 -5.05 15.52
N GLU A 200 30.12 -3.81 16.02
CA GLU A 200 30.57 -3.51 17.39
C GLU A 200 29.70 -4.14 18.49
N LYS A 201 28.41 -4.40 18.23
CA LYS A 201 27.50 -5.00 19.23
C LYS A 201 27.62 -6.51 19.37
N LEU A 202 28.25 -7.21 18.43
CA LEU A 202 28.43 -8.68 18.50
C LEU A 202 29.75 -9.09 19.13
N ASP A 203 30.71 -8.16 19.21
CA ASP A 203 32.03 -8.41 19.81
C ASP A 203 32.11 -7.89 21.27
N ALA A 204 31.01 -7.36 21.82
CA ALA A 204 30.94 -6.76 23.16
C ALA A 204 30.22 -7.61 24.22
N ASP A 205 29.68 -8.78 23.84
CA ASP A 205 29.11 -9.82 24.71
C ASP A 205 29.87 -11.14 24.55
#